data_AF-A0A372G5H1-F1
#
_entry.id   AF-A0A372G5H1-F1
#
_cell.length_a   1.000
_cell.length_b   1.000
_cell.length_c   1.000
_cell.angle_alpha   90.00
_cell.angle_beta   90.00
_cell.angle_gamma   90.00
#
_symmetry.space_group_name_H-M   'P 1'
#
loop_
_entity.id
_entity.type
_entity.pdbx_description
1 polymer ?
#
loop_
_entity_poly.entity_id
_entity_poly.type
_entity_poly.pdbx_seq_one_letter_code
_entity_poly.pdbx_strand_id
1 'polypeptide(L)'
;MNADEIAAGRARWQARYDAARKRDADFTTLYGMPVEPVYGPPRGAAYPGFDRIGWPGEFPYTRGLYPTGYRGRTWTIRQFAGFGNARQTNERYKMILGEGPHTIGPMTSGILRGIEDGWFTGQIAESAFVYQQALEKGDKKIVGVNCHTGTVAKELEILRISHEVELEQRRLLAERKTVRDAARARAAVEAMVAVSRTGENMIPAMLDAVRAEATLGEICDALRAEWGVYREPARF
;
A
#
# COMPACT_ATOMS: atom_id res chain seq x y z
N MET A 1 36.54 -4.43 -17.75
CA MET A 1 37.10 -3.07 -17.94
C MET A 1 38.59 -3.06 -17.70
N ASN A 2 39.35 -2.33 -18.52
CA ASN A 2 40.77 -2.08 -18.30
C ASN A 2 40.98 -1.00 -17.21
N ALA A 3 42.24 -0.75 -16.83
CA ALA A 3 42.56 0.19 -15.76
C ALA A 3 42.10 1.63 -16.06
N ASP A 4 42.20 2.06 -17.32
CA ASP A 4 41.84 3.42 -17.76
C ASP A 4 40.32 3.64 -17.72
N GLU A 5 39.54 2.65 -18.15
CA GLU A 5 38.08 2.66 -18.08
C GLU A 5 37.58 2.75 -16.62
N ILE A 6 38.22 2.00 -15.71
CA ILE A 6 37.89 2.02 -14.29
C ILE A 6 38.21 3.40 -13.70
N ALA A 7 39.37 3.97 -14.03
CA ALA A 7 39.79 5.29 -13.57
C ALA A 7 38.87 6.41 -14.10
N ALA A 8 38.51 6.36 -15.38
CA ALA A 8 37.55 7.29 -15.98
C ALA A 8 36.18 7.18 -15.30
N GLY A 9 35.71 5.94 -15.04
CA GLY A 9 34.48 5.72 -14.28
C GLY A 9 34.53 6.29 -12.87
N ARG A 10 35.66 6.14 -12.17
CA ARG A 10 35.83 6.71 -10.82
C ARG A 10 35.76 8.22 -10.85
N ALA A 11 36.38 8.87 -11.83
CA ALA A 11 36.35 10.32 -11.97
C ALA A 11 34.92 10.84 -12.22
N ARG A 12 34.16 10.18 -13.11
CA ARG A 12 32.75 10.52 -13.35
C ARG A 12 31.89 10.35 -12.09
N TRP A 13 32.05 9.23 -11.40
CA TRP A 13 31.34 8.99 -10.14
C TRP A 13 31.68 10.06 -9.09
N GLN A 14 32.97 10.41 -8.94
CA GLN A 14 33.43 11.40 -7.97
C GLN A 14 32.78 12.77 -8.22
N ALA A 15 32.76 13.24 -9.46
CA ALA A 15 32.11 14.50 -9.82
C ALA A 15 30.61 14.50 -9.46
N ARG A 16 29.91 13.39 -9.69
CA ARG A 16 28.49 13.23 -9.30
C ARG A 16 28.30 13.14 -7.79
N TYR A 17 29.21 12.47 -7.09
CA TYR A 17 29.20 12.38 -5.63
C TYR A 17 29.38 13.78 -5.02
N ASP A 18 30.34 14.57 -5.50
CA ASP A 18 30.66 15.90 -4.99
C ASP A 18 29.50 16.89 -5.20
N ALA A 19 28.84 16.84 -6.36
CA ALA A 19 27.67 17.66 -6.66
C ALA A 19 26.40 17.25 -5.87
N ALA A 20 26.33 16.02 -5.36
CA ALA A 20 25.14 15.51 -4.68
C ALA A 20 25.08 15.91 -3.20
N ARG A 21 23.85 16.06 -2.69
CA ARG A 21 23.58 16.30 -1.26
C ARG A 21 23.99 15.07 -0.42
N LYS A 22 24.75 15.31 0.65
CA LYS A 22 25.02 14.34 1.72
C LYS A 22 24.22 14.71 2.96
N ARG A 23 23.94 13.72 3.79
CA ARG A 23 23.35 13.90 5.12
C ARG A 23 24.44 14.38 6.07
N ASP A 24 24.01 15.17 7.05
CA ASP A 24 24.83 15.49 8.20
C ASP A 24 24.81 14.28 9.14
N ALA A 25 25.87 13.47 9.09
CA ALA A 25 26.02 12.23 9.85
C ALA A 25 27.50 11.86 9.97
N ASP A 26 27.84 11.14 11.03
CA ASP A 26 29.18 10.57 11.21
C ASP A 26 29.38 9.38 10.25
N PHE A 27 30.46 9.42 9.48
CA PHE A 27 30.89 8.37 8.56
C PHE A 27 32.25 7.79 8.96
N THR A 28 32.50 7.70 10.26
CA THR A 28 33.66 7.01 10.83
C THR A 28 33.29 5.59 11.27
N THR A 29 34.31 4.73 11.40
CA THR A 29 34.18 3.41 12.04
C THR A 29 34.03 3.56 13.55
N LEU A 30 33.72 2.46 14.27
CA LEU A 30 33.68 2.44 15.74
C LEU A 30 34.99 2.89 16.42
N TYR A 31 36.11 2.85 15.68
CA TYR A 31 37.43 3.29 16.13
C TYR A 31 37.79 4.71 15.66
N GLY A 32 36.83 5.48 15.12
CA GLY A 32 37.03 6.87 14.67
C GLY A 32 37.75 7.03 13.33
N MET A 33 38.06 5.94 12.62
CA MET A 33 38.68 6.04 11.29
C MET A 33 37.67 6.50 10.24
N PRO A 34 37.96 7.52 9.42
CA PRO A 34 37.12 7.93 8.31
C PRO A 34 36.89 6.78 7.31
N VAL A 35 35.63 6.52 6.98
CA VAL A 35 35.28 5.57 5.92
C VAL A 35 35.29 6.32 4.59
N GLU A 36 35.86 5.72 3.56
CA GLU A 36 35.84 6.29 2.20
C GLU A 36 34.40 6.24 1.63
N PRO A 37 34.00 7.20 0.77
CA PRO A 37 32.66 7.18 0.21
C PRO A 37 32.42 6.00 -0.75
N VAL A 38 33.47 5.48 -1.39
CA VAL A 38 33.41 4.28 -2.22
C VAL A 38 34.74 3.52 -2.19
N TYR A 39 34.64 2.19 -2.15
CA TYR A 39 35.77 1.29 -2.34
C TYR A 39 35.67 0.62 -3.72
N GLY A 40 36.81 0.33 -4.33
CA GLY A 40 36.88 -0.28 -5.65
C GLY A 40 38.29 -0.79 -5.96
N PRO A 41 38.54 -1.23 -7.21
CA PRO A 41 39.84 -1.73 -7.63
C PRO A 41 40.96 -0.71 -7.32
N PRO A 42 42.17 -1.17 -6.94
CA PRO A 42 43.31 -0.31 -6.74
C PRO A 42 43.60 0.55 -7.98
N ARG A 43 44.15 1.75 -7.78
CA ARG A 43 44.49 2.65 -8.89
C ARG A 43 45.49 1.96 -9.81
N GLY A 44 45.20 1.97 -11.11
CA GLY A 44 46.04 1.31 -12.13
C GLY A 44 45.83 -0.20 -12.26
N ALA A 45 44.96 -0.81 -11.44
CA ALA A 45 44.63 -2.22 -11.57
C ALA A 45 43.45 -2.42 -12.55
N ALA A 46 43.61 -3.38 -13.46
CA ALA A 46 42.48 -3.93 -14.19
C ALA A 46 41.72 -4.91 -13.27
N TYR A 47 40.39 -4.92 -13.38
CA TYR A 47 39.55 -5.86 -12.65
C TYR A 47 38.56 -6.53 -13.61
N PRO A 48 38.80 -7.80 -13.99
CA PRO A 48 37.89 -8.55 -14.85
C PRO A 48 36.48 -8.60 -14.26
N GLY A 49 35.47 -8.25 -15.06
CA GLY A 49 34.06 -8.23 -14.64
C GLY A 49 33.62 -6.98 -13.88
N PHE A 50 34.48 -5.95 -13.72
CA PHE A 50 34.07 -4.70 -13.08
C PHE A 50 32.93 -3.97 -13.82
N ASP A 51 32.77 -4.20 -15.12
CA ASP A 51 31.62 -3.74 -15.92
C ASP A 51 30.26 -4.25 -15.39
N ARG A 52 30.22 -5.42 -14.74
CA ARG A 52 29.00 -5.97 -14.11
C ARG A 52 28.73 -5.40 -12.72
N ILE A 53 29.75 -4.79 -12.09
CA ILE A 53 29.70 -4.22 -10.74
C ILE A 53 29.52 -2.69 -10.81
N GLY A 54 30.31 -2.03 -11.64
CA GLY A 54 30.28 -0.59 -11.87
C GLY A 54 30.57 0.27 -10.63
N TRP A 55 30.41 1.58 -10.82
CA TRP A 55 30.39 2.57 -9.75
C TRP A 55 28.94 2.85 -9.33
N PRO A 56 28.67 3.17 -8.05
CA PRO A 56 27.31 3.42 -7.59
C PRO A 56 26.71 4.64 -8.30
N GLY A 57 25.42 4.60 -8.63
CA GLY A 57 24.80 5.66 -9.43
C GLY A 57 25.19 5.67 -10.92
N GLU A 58 25.86 4.62 -11.41
CA GLU A 58 26.08 4.37 -12.83
C GLU A 58 25.52 2.98 -13.21
N PHE A 59 25.10 2.80 -14.46
CA PHE A 59 24.72 1.49 -14.99
C PHE A 59 25.89 0.49 -14.81
N PRO A 60 25.65 -0.77 -14.36
CA PRO A 60 24.37 -1.47 -14.23
C PRO A 60 23.62 -1.26 -12.90
N TYR A 61 24.00 -0.26 -12.10
CA TYR A 61 23.36 0.10 -10.83
C TYR A 61 23.36 -0.99 -9.75
N THR A 62 24.25 -1.98 -9.86
CA THR A 62 24.36 -3.09 -8.90
C THR A 62 24.84 -2.63 -7.52
N ARG A 63 25.46 -1.44 -7.44
CA ARG A 63 25.85 -0.77 -6.18
C ARG A 63 24.89 0.35 -5.75
N GLY A 64 23.68 0.38 -6.31
CA GLY A 64 22.64 1.34 -5.98
C GLY A 64 22.46 2.44 -7.03
N LEU A 65 21.26 3.05 -7.02
CA LEU A 65 20.83 4.06 -8.01
C LEU A 65 21.48 5.43 -7.82
N TYR A 66 22.01 5.73 -6.64
CA TYR A 66 22.50 7.07 -6.29
C TYR A 66 24.02 7.05 -6.04
N PRO A 67 24.77 8.05 -6.52
CA PRO A 67 26.23 8.11 -6.34
C PRO A 67 26.64 8.20 -4.87
N THR A 68 25.80 8.81 -4.03
CA THR A 68 26.04 8.97 -2.59
C THR A 68 25.56 7.79 -1.75
N GLY A 69 24.81 6.84 -2.33
CA GLY A 69 24.18 5.75 -1.58
C GLY A 69 23.55 6.21 -0.26
N TYR A 70 23.91 5.53 0.84
CA TYR A 70 23.36 5.81 2.16
C TYR A 70 23.89 7.09 2.84
N ARG A 71 24.90 7.73 2.24
CA ARG A 71 25.40 9.02 2.69
C ARG A 71 24.45 10.15 2.28
N GLY A 72 23.73 10.01 1.17
CA GLY A 72 22.75 11.01 0.72
C GLY A 72 21.33 10.72 1.20
N ARG A 73 20.97 9.45 1.36
CA ARG A 73 19.62 9.02 1.77
C ARG A 73 19.72 7.89 2.77
N THR A 74 18.87 7.86 3.79
CA THR A 74 18.85 6.71 4.71
C THR A 74 18.44 5.44 3.97
N TRP A 75 18.90 4.29 4.46
CA TRP A 75 18.33 3.02 4.02
C TRP A 75 16.87 2.98 4.43
N THR A 76 15.99 2.86 3.44
CA THR A 76 14.56 2.69 3.67
C THR A 76 14.16 1.33 3.14
N ILE A 77 13.57 0.49 3.99
CA ILE A 77 12.81 -0.66 3.52
C ILE A 77 11.58 -0.10 2.83
N ARG A 78 11.50 -0.23 1.52
CA ARG A 78 10.29 0.05 0.76
C ARG A 78 9.66 -1.28 0.41
N GLN A 79 8.49 -1.55 0.96
CA GLN A 79 7.66 -2.62 0.43
C GLN A 79 7.27 -2.20 -0.99
N PHE A 80 7.70 -2.97 -1.97
CA PHE A 80 7.15 -2.84 -3.31
C PHE A 80 5.70 -3.30 -3.22
N ALA A 81 4.77 -2.35 -3.30
CA ALA A 81 3.37 -2.68 -3.49
C ALA A 81 3.22 -3.23 -4.91
N GLY A 82 3.13 -4.55 -5.03
CA GLY A 82 2.97 -5.21 -6.32
C GLY A 82 2.97 -6.72 -6.19
N PHE A 83 1.93 -7.36 -6.69
CA PHE A 83 1.93 -8.80 -6.93
C PHE A 83 2.73 -9.09 -8.21
N GLY A 84 3.64 -10.08 -8.18
CA GLY A 84 4.38 -10.52 -9.36
C GLY A 84 5.80 -9.94 -9.49
N ASN A 85 6.42 -10.15 -10.64
CA ASN A 85 7.79 -9.71 -10.91
C ASN A 85 7.85 -8.25 -11.41
N ALA A 86 9.05 -7.66 -11.44
CA ALA A 86 9.25 -6.27 -11.82
C ALA A 86 8.66 -5.88 -13.20
N ARG A 87 8.63 -6.82 -14.16
CA ARG A 87 8.04 -6.58 -15.49
C ARG A 87 6.51 -6.44 -15.40
N GLN A 88 5.87 -7.38 -14.71
CA GLN A 88 4.41 -7.37 -14.48
C GLN A 88 3.98 -6.12 -13.70
N THR A 89 4.76 -5.71 -12.70
CA THR A 89 4.51 -4.48 -11.95
C THR A 89 4.59 -3.24 -12.85
N ASN A 90 5.61 -3.16 -13.72
CA ASN A 90 5.78 -2.04 -14.64
C ASN A 90 4.64 -1.98 -15.68
N GLU A 91 4.19 -3.12 -16.21
CA GLU A 91 3.03 -3.19 -17.12
C GLU A 91 1.77 -2.64 -16.46
N ARG A 92 1.50 -3.03 -15.20
CA ARG A 92 0.37 -2.51 -14.43
C ARG A 92 0.46 -1.01 -14.17
N TYR A 93 1.65 -0.50 -13.82
CA TYR A 93 1.82 0.94 -13.64
C TYR A 93 1.57 1.72 -14.93
N LYS A 94 2.02 1.21 -16.07
CA LYS A 94 1.74 1.84 -17.37
C LYS A 94 0.25 1.85 -17.70
N MET A 95 -0.46 0.77 -17.40
CA MET A 95 -1.91 0.72 -17.53
C MET A 95 -2.58 1.79 -16.65
N ILE A 96 -2.27 1.84 -15.36
CA ILE A 96 -2.88 2.81 -14.42
C ILE A 96 -2.55 4.26 -14.82
N LEU A 97 -1.33 4.53 -15.29
CA LEU A 97 -0.90 5.88 -15.66
C LEU A 97 -1.39 6.32 -17.05
N GLY A 98 -1.86 5.41 -17.89
CA GLY A 98 -2.31 5.71 -19.25
C GLY A 98 -3.62 6.49 -19.33
N GLU A 99 -4.32 6.63 -18.20
CA GLU A 99 -5.75 7.00 -18.14
C GLU A 99 -6.02 8.51 -18.03
N GLY A 100 -5.06 9.35 -18.38
CA GLY A 100 -5.22 10.80 -18.38
C GLY A 100 -5.31 11.44 -16.99
N PRO A 101 -5.49 12.77 -16.92
CA PRO A 101 -5.44 13.51 -15.67
C PRO A 101 -6.75 13.40 -14.88
N HIS A 102 -6.63 13.03 -13.60
CA HIS A 102 -7.69 13.22 -12.59
C HIS A 102 -7.27 14.35 -11.64
N THR A 103 -8.23 15.03 -11.01
CA THR A 103 -8.00 16.16 -10.10
C THR A 103 -7.07 15.84 -8.92
N ILE A 104 -7.04 14.58 -8.50
CA ILE A 104 -6.19 14.06 -7.41
C ILE A 104 -4.82 13.54 -7.94
N GLY A 105 -4.71 13.22 -9.23
CA GLY A 105 -3.47 12.74 -9.86
C GLY A 105 -3.67 11.53 -10.79
N PRO A 106 -2.70 11.24 -11.67
CA PRO A 106 -2.84 10.23 -12.73
C PRO A 106 -2.97 8.80 -12.18
N MET A 107 -2.34 8.49 -11.05
CA MET A 107 -2.48 7.18 -10.40
C MET A 107 -3.90 6.94 -9.88
N THR A 108 -4.49 7.94 -9.23
CA THR A 108 -5.86 7.83 -8.71
C THR A 108 -6.86 7.72 -9.86
N SER A 109 -6.62 8.43 -10.98
CA SER A 109 -7.42 8.31 -12.21
C SER A 109 -7.56 6.85 -12.65
N GLY A 110 -6.42 6.19 -12.90
CA GLY A 110 -6.42 4.82 -13.39
C GLY A 110 -6.93 3.80 -12.38
N ILE A 111 -6.76 4.05 -11.08
CA ILE A 111 -7.33 3.18 -10.05
C ILE A 111 -8.85 3.28 -10.02
N LEU A 112 -9.42 4.50 -10.00
CA LEU A 112 -10.88 4.68 -9.98
C LEU A 112 -11.51 4.05 -11.22
N ARG A 113 -10.94 4.32 -12.40
CA ARG A 113 -11.37 3.66 -13.63
C ARG A 113 -11.26 2.14 -13.55
N GLY A 114 -10.15 1.61 -13.04
CA GLY A 114 -9.97 0.16 -12.90
C GLY A 114 -11.00 -0.49 -11.96
N ILE A 115 -11.52 0.25 -10.98
CA ILE A 115 -12.63 -0.18 -10.11
C ILE A 115 -13.95 -0.14 -10.90
N GLU A 116 -14.25 0.98 -11.57
CA GLU A 116 -15.47 1.16 -12.37
C GLU A 116 -15.57 0.14 -13.53
N ASP A 117 -14.44 -0.17 -14.15
CA ASP A 117 -14.33 -1.15 -15.23
C ASP A 117 -14.28 -2.60 -14.72
N GLY A 118 -14.22 -2.82 -13.40
CA GLY A 118 -14.15 -4.14 -12.78
C GLY A 118 -12.82 -4.88 -13.04
N TRP A 119 -11.78 -4.17 -13.50
CA TRP A 119 -10.49 -4.77 -13.83
C TRP A 119 -9.83 -5.43 -12.62
N PHE A 120 -9.83 -4.77 -11.46
CA PHE A 120 -9.26 -5.33 -10.24
C PHE A 120 -10.01 -6.59 -9.80
N THR A 121 -11.34 -6.54 -9.80
CA THR A 121 -12.19 -7.68 -9.45
C THR A 121 -11.94 -8.86 -10.39
N GLY A 122 -11.86 -8.62 -11.70
CA GLY A 122 -11.52 -9.66 -12.69
C GLY A 122 -10.13 -10.26 -12.47
N GLN A 123 -9.12 -9.44 -12.19
CA GLN A 123 -7.76 -9.93 -11.90
C GLN A 123 -7.68 -10.73 -10.59
N ILE A 124 -8.46 -10.34 -9.56
CA ILE A 124 -8.57 -11.11 -8.32
C ILE A 124 -9.23 -12.45 -8.60
N ALA A 125 -10.33 -12.47 -9.36
CA ALA A 125 -11.05 -13.69 -9.71
C ALA A 125 -10.16 -14.64 -10.55
N GLU A 126 -9.48 -14.14 -11.57
CA GLU A 126 -8.55 -14.92 -12.39
C GLU A 126 -7.41 -15.50 -11.54
N SER A 127 -6.79 -14.68 -10.68
CA SER A 127 -5.73 -15.14 -9.79
C SER A 127 -6.22 -16.18 -8.79
N ALA A 128 -7.44 -16.03 -8.24
CA ALA A 128 -8.05 -16.99 -7.34
C ALA A 128 -8.35 -18.30 -8.05
N PHE A 129 -8.84 -18.24 -9.29
CA PHE A 129 -9.13 -19.41 -10.12
C PHE A 129 -7.85 -20.19 -10.47
N VAL A 130 -6.79 -19.50 -10.90
CA VAL A 130 -5.48 -20.11 -11.16
C VAL A 130 -4.92 -20.76 -9.89
N TYR A 131 -5.02 -20.06 -8.75
CA TYR A 131 -4.59 -20.60 -7.46
C TYR A 131 -5.37 -21.88 -7.10
N GLN A 132 -6.69 -21.86 -7.23
CA GLN A 132 -7.57 -22.98 -6.91
C GLN A 132 -7.28 -24.18 -7.82
N GLN A 133 -7.12 -23.97 -9.13
CA GLN A 133 -6.73 -25.05 -10.04
C GLN A 133 -5.38 -25.67 -9.68
N ALA A 134 -4.38 -24.84 -9.34
CA ALA A 134 -3.07 -25.34 -8.95
C ALA A 134 -3.12 -26.14 -7.64
N LEU A 135 -3.98 -25.75 -6.70
CA LEU A 135 -4.25 -26.50 -5.48
C LEU A 135 -4.86 -27.89 -5.79
N GLU A 136 -5.90 -27.91 -6.63
CA GLU A 136 -6.66 -29.12 -6.98
C GLU A 136 -5.84 -30.11 -7.81
N LYS A 137 -5.05 -29.61 -8.77
CA LYS A 137 -4.08 -30.43 -9.53
C LYS A 137 -2.92 -30.93 -8.67
N GLY A 138 -2.72 -30.33 -7.49
CA GLY A 138 -1.63 -30.65 -6.59
C GLY A 138 -0.28 -30.04 -6.98
N ASP A 139 -0.24 -29.13 -7.96
CA ASP A 139 0.93 -28.33 -8.33
C ASP A 139 1.33 -27.38 -7.20
N LYS A 140 0.33 -26.85 -6.48
CA LYS A 140 0.50 -26.04 -5.28
C LYS A 140 0.35 -26.92 -4.04
N LYS A 141 1.45 -27.15 -3.32
CA LYS A 141 1.43 -27.92 -2.07
C LYS A 141 1.06 -27.04 -0.87
N ILE A 142 0.01 -27.42 -0.14
CA ILE A 142 -0.39 -26.83 1.13
C ILE A 142 -0.35 -27.93 2.19
N VAL A 143 0.63 -27.81 3.09
CA VAL A 143 0.85 -28.73 4.20
C VAL A 143 -0.36 -28.73 5.13
N GLY A 144 -0.84 -29.92 5.50
CA GLY A 144 -2.04 -30.09 6.32
C GLY A 144 -3.35 -30.03 5.53
N VAL A 145 -3.31 -29.71 4.23
CA VAL A 145 -4.50 -29.67 3.35
C VAL A 145 -4.40 -30.71 2.25
N ASN A 146 -3.49 -30.54 1.29
CA ASN A 146 -3.34 -31.45 0.14
C ASN A 146 -2.02 -32.26 0.13
N CYS A 147 -1.12 -31.97 1.07
CA CYS A 147 0.05 -32.79 1.34
C CYS A 147 0.33 -32.83 2.85
N HIS A 148 1.01 -33.89 3.30
CA HIS A 148 1.41 -34.04 4.71
C HIS A 148 0.27 -33.75 5.69
N THR A 149 -0.87 -34.43 5.54
CA THR A 149 -2.11 -34.17 6.27
C THR A 149 -2.15 -34.75 7.69
N GLY A 150 -1.09 -35.44 8.12
CA GLY A 150 -0.98 -35.97 9.48
C GLY A 150 -0.99 -34.84 10.51
N THR A 151 -1.76 -35.02 11.59
CA THR A 151 -1.92 -34.02 12.63
C THR A 151 -1.95 -34.65 14.03
N VAL A 152 -1.45 -33.91 15.01
CA VAL A 152 -1.58 -34.20 16.45
C VAL A 152 -2.58 -33.24 17.11
N ALA A 153 -3.50 -32.69 16.31
CA ALA A 153 -4.44 -31.66 16.73
C ALA A 153 -5.30 -32.10 17.92
N LYS A 154 -5.56 -31.15 18.80
CA LYS A 154 -6.55 -31.24 19.88
C LYS A 154 -7.81 -30.51 19.44
N GLU A 155 -8.92 -30.81 20.10
CA GLU A 155 -10.16 -30.09 19.91
C GLU A 155 -9.94 -28.60 20.23
N LEU A 156 -10.25 -27.73 19.27
CA LEU A 156 -10.14 -26.28 19.41
C LEU A 156 -11.47 -25.74 19.93
N GLU A 157 -11.42 -24.98 21.02
CA GLU A 157 -12.58 -24.23 21.47
C GLU A 157 -12.84 -23.08 20.48
N ILE A 158 -13.98 -23.16 19.78
CA ILE A 158 -14.40 -22.14 18.81
C ILE A 158 -15.31 -21.15 19.53
N LEU A 159 -14.95 -19.86 19.48
CA LEU A 159 -15.81 -18.78 19.97
C LEU A 159 -17.16 -18.81 19.23
N ARG A 160 -18.24 -19.04 19.99
CA ARG A 160 -19.61 -18.94 19.49
C ARG A 160 -20.25 -17.66 20.00
N ILE A 161 -20.66 -16.78 19.09
CA ILE A 161 -21.39 -15.57 19.44
C ILE A 161 -22.87 -15.92 19.62
N SER A 162 -23.40 -15.64 20.81
CA SER A 162 -24.80 -15.91 21.17
C SER A 162 -25.77 -14.94 20.48
N HIS A 163 -26.96 -15.42 20.13
CA HIS A 163 -28.07 -14.58 19.66
C HIS A 163 -28.55 -13.55 20.70
N GLU A 164 -28.22 -13.75 21.98
CA GLU A 164 -28.51 -12.81 23.06
C GLU A 164 -27.89 -11.42 22.81
N VAL A 165 -26.79 -11.35 22.06
CA VAL A 165 -26.17 -10.07 21.68
C VAL A 165 -27.15 -9.21 20.87
N GLU A 166 -27.91 -9.81 19.94
CA GLU A 166 -28.91 -9.07 19.17
C GLU A 166 -30.05 -8.55 20.06
N LEU A 167 -30.57 -9.42 20.93
CA LEU A 167 -31.67 -9.09 21.83
C LEU A 167 -31.29 -7.92 22.75
N GLU A 168 -30.09 -7.96 23.32
CA GLU A 168 -29.59 -6.90 24.18
C GLU A 168 -29.34 -5.60 23.42
N GLN A 169 -28.73 -5.65 22.22
CA GLN A 169 -28.54 -4.44 21.40
C GLN A 169 -29.87 -3.79 20.99
N ARG A 170 -30.89 -4.59 20.66
CA ARG A 170 -32.23 -4.07 20.36
C ARG A 170 -32.87 -3.41 21.58
N ARG A 171 -32.71 -4.00 22.76
CA ARG A 171 -33.21 -3.44 24.03
C ARG A 171 -32.54 -2.09 24.33
N LEU A 172 -31.21 -2.04 24.30
CA LEU A 172 -30.42 -0.82 24.55
C LEU A 172 -30.75 0.29 23.56
N LEU A 173 -30.91 -0.05 22.28
CA LEU A 173 -31.27 0.90 21.24
C LEU A 173 -32.67 1.49 21.48
N ALA A 174 -33.64 0.64 21.82
CA ALA A 174 -35.00 1.08 22.11
C ALA A 174 -35.03 2.03 23.33
N GLU A 175 -34.34 1.66 24.40
CA GLU A 175 -34.21 2.47 25.62
C GLU A 175 -33.52 3.82 25.35
N ARG A 176 -32.42 3.84 24.58
CA ARG A 176 -31.77 5.10 24.19
C ARG A 176 -32.70 6.01 23.40
N LYS A 177 -33.51 5.44 22.51
CA LYS A 177 -34.46 6.23 21.69
C LYS A 177 -35.61 6.82 22.51
N THR A 178 -35.99 6.23 23.65
CA THR A 178 -37.03 6.80 24.52
C THR A 178 -36.50 7.94 25.39
N VAL A 179 -35.24 7.90 25.80
CA VAL A 179 -34.64 8.90 26.72
C VAL A 179 -34.02 10.08 25.98
N ARG A 180 -33.58 9.91 24.74
CA ARG A 180 -32.93 11.00 23.98
C ARG A 180 -33.89 12.13 23.60
N ASP A 181 -33.33 13.31 23.35
CA ASP A 181 -34.03 14.39 22.65
C ASP A 181 -34.14 14.06 21.15
N ALA A 182 -35.29 13.50 20.76
CA ALA A 182 -35.53 13.09 19.39
C ALA A 182 -35.56 14.25 18.39
N ALA A 183 -36.01 15.44 18.81
CA ALA A 183 -36.06 16.61 17.95
C ALA A 183 -34.65 17.12 17.65
N ARG A 184 -33.79 17.17 18.68
CA ARG A 184 -32.38 17.53 18.53
C ARG A 184 -31.62 16.52 17.66
N ALA A 185 -31.82 15.22 17.87
CA ALA A 185 -31.20 14.18 17.06
C ALA A 185 -31.56 14.33 15.57
N ARG A 186 -32.85 14.54 15.28
CA ARG A 186 -33.35 14.75 13.92
C ARG A 186 -32.78 16.01 13.28
N ALA A 187 -32.80 17.14 14.00
CA ALA A 187 -32.27 18.40 13.48
C ALA A 187 -30.77 18.30 13.16
N ALA A 188 -29.99 17.59 14.00
CA ALA A 188 -28.56 17.39 13.75
C ALA A 188 -28.31 16.52 12.50
N VAL A 189 -29.11 15.48 12.27
CA VAL A 189 -29.04 14.66 11.05
C VAL A 189 -29.44 15.48 9.80
N GLU A 190 -30.49 16.29 9.89
CA GLU A 190 -30.92 17.17 8.79
C GLU A 190 -29.84 18.21 8.44
N ALA A 191 -29.19 18.80 9.45
CA ALA A 191 -28.06 19.70 9.26
C ALA A 191 -26.86 18.99 8.62
N MET A 192 -26.56 17.76 9.05
CA MET A 192 -25.50 16.94 8.43
C MET A 192 -25.80 16.66 6.95
N VAL A 193 -27.04 16.36 6.58
CA VAL A 193 -27.43 16.20 5.16
C VAL A 193 -27.32 17.52 4.39
N ALA A 194 -27.57 18.67 5.02
CA ALA A 194 -27.33 19.95 4.37
C ALA A 194 -25.84 20.15 4.04
N VAL A 195 -24.93 19.80 4.97
CA VAL A 195 -23.47 19.83 4.74
C VAL A 195 -23.08 18.85 3.62
N SER A 196 -23.74 17.69 3.52
CA SER A 196 -23.42 16.66 2.51
C SER A 196 -23.69 17.09 1.06
N ARG A 197 -24.45 18.16 0.88
CA ARG A 197 -24.74 18.79 -0.43
C ARG A 197 -23.71 19.85 -0.82
N THR A 198 -22.74 20.10 0.05
CA THR A 198 -21.67 21.09 -0.14
C THR A 198 -20.34 20.40 -0.38
N GLY A 199 -19.26 21.18 -0.47
CA GLY A 199 -17.87 20.68 -0.44
C GLY A 199 -17.20 20.74 0.93
N GLU A 200 -17.96 21.04 1.99
CA GLU A 200 -17.41 21.18 3.34
C GLU A 200 -17.07 19.83 3.99
N ASN A 201 -16.26 19.87 5.05
CA ASN A 201 -15.89 18.68 5.80
C ASN A 201 -17.10 18.14 6.58
N MET A 202 -17.46 16.88 6.34
CA MET A 202 -18.59 16.20 6.98
C MET A 202 -18.34 15.79 8.44
N ILE A 203 -17.08 15.65 8.86
CA ILE A 203 -16.74 15.09 10.18
C ILE A 203 -17.34 15.91 11.34
N PRO A 204 -17.25 17.26 11.38
CA PRO A 204 -17.89 18.05 12.42
C PRO A 204 -19.40 17.80 12.52
N ALA A 205 -20.12 17.80 11.38
CA ALA A 205 -21.56 17.59 11.36
C ALA A 205 -21.96 16.16 11.79
N MET A 206 -21.18 15.15 11.41
CA MET A 206 -21.36 13.77 11.88
C MET A 206 -21.15 13.66 13.40
N LEU A 207 -20.13 14.33 13.95
CA LEU A 207 -19.90 14.35 15.40
C LEU A 207 -21.05 15.03 16.15
N ASP A 208 -21.63 16.08 15.58
CA ASP A 208 -22.77 16.76 16.19
C ASP A 208 -24.04 15.90 16.16
N ALA A 209 -24.27 15.14 15.08
CA ALA A 209 -25.32 14.13 15.03
C ALA A 209 -25.13 13.04 16.09
N VAL A 210 -23.90 12.50 16.23
CA VAL A 210 -23.58 11.49 17.24
C VAL A 210 -23.74 12.05 18.67
N ARG A 211 -23.29 13.28 18.94
CA ARG A 211 -23.49 13.96 20.24
C ARG A 211 -24.95 14.27 20.54
N ALA A 212 -25.79 14.36 19.51
CA ALA A 212 -27.23 14.46 19.64
C ALA A 212 -27.92 13.07 19.77
N GLU A 213 -27.16 11.99 20.00
CA GLU A 213 -27.66 10.62 20.12
C GLU A 213 -28.37 10.11 18.84
N ALA A 214 -27.95 10.59 17.67
CA ALA A 214 -28.30 9.95 16.41
C ALA A 214 -27.55 8.62 16.26
N THR A 215 -28.26 7.59 15.80
CA THR A 215 -27.71 6.25 15.66
C THR A 215 -26.96 6.10 14.34
N LEU A 216 -26.04 5.13 14.26
CA LEU A 216 -25.35 4.80 13.01
C LEU A 216 -26.34 4.51 11.88
N GLY A 217 -27.43 3.79 12.18
CA GLY A 217 -28.50 3.50 11.22
C GLY A 217 -29.14 4.78 10.68
N GLU A 218 -29.54 5.71 11.56
CA GLU A 218 -30.17 6.97 11.14
C GLU A 218 -29.24 7.85 10.29
N ILE A 219 -27.95 7.92 10.64
CA ILE A 219 -26.94 8.63 9.87
C ILE A 219 -26.77 7.99 8.48
N CYS A 220 -26.57 6.67 8.43
CA CYS A 220 -26.41 5.93 7.18
C CYS A 220 -27.65 5.98 6.30
N ASP A 221 -28.85 5.90 6.89
CA ASP A 221 -30.11 5.93 6.15
C ASP A 221 -30.37 7.31 5.54
N ALA A 222 -30.05 8.38 6.28
CA ALA A 222 -30.15 9.75 5.77
C ALA A 222 -29.20 9.99 4.59
N LEU A 223 -27.93 9.57 4.71
CA LEU A 223 -26.96 9.67 3.62
C LEU A 223 -27.29 8.74 2.44
N ARG A 224 -27.88 7.57 2.71
CA ARG A 224 -28.37 6.66 1.66
C ARG A 224 -29.53 7.27 0.88
N ALA A 225 -30.43 7.98 1.54
CA ALA A 225 -31.51 8.70 0.87
C ALA A 225 -30.96 9.82 -0.03
N GLU A 226 -29.85 10.46 0.37
CA GLU A 226 -29.21 11.53 -0.40
C GLU A 226 -28.36 11.00 -1.58
N TRP A 227 -27.51 10.00 -1.35
CA TRP A 227 -26.50 9.54 -2.33
C TRP A 227 -26.86 8.23 -3.02
N GLY A 228 -27.90 7.54 -2.56
CA GLY A 228 -28.24 6.19 -3.00
C GLY A 228 -27.33 5.12 -2.40
N VAL A 229 -27.32 3.95 -3.04
CA VAL A 229 -26.50 2.79 -2.66
C VAL A 229 -25.64 2.40 -3.85
N TYR A 230 -24.32 2.35 -3.64
CA TYR A 230 -23.43 1.78 -4.64
C TYR A 230 -23.72 0.30 -4.83
N ARG A 231 -23.86 -0.13 -6.08
CA ARG A 231 -23.91 -1.54 -6.47
C ARG A 231 -22.81 -1.78 -7.48
N GLU A 232 -21.96 -2.75 -7.18
CA GLU A 232 -20.93 -3.17 -8.13
C GLU A 232 -21.59 -3.79 -9.37
N PRO A 233 -21.21 -3.38 -10.59
CA PRO A 233 -21.70 -4.02 -11.80
C PRO A 233 -21.17 -5.45 -11.86
N ALA A 234 -22.07 -6.44 -12.01
CA ALA A 234 -21.65 -7.83 -12.16
C ALA A 234 -20.83 -7.99 -13.44
N ARG A 235 -19.52 -8.15 -13.29
CA ARG A 235 -18.57 -8.48 -14.36
C ARG A 235 -17.85 -9.76 -13.95
N PHE A 236 -18.01 -10.80 -14.77
CA PHE A 236 -17.43 -12.13 -14.57
C PHE A 236 -16.25 -12.33 -15.54
#